data_AF-A0A8H6R875-F1
#
_entry.id   AF-A0A8H6R875-F1
#
_cell.length_a   1.000
_cell.length_b   1.000
_cell.length_c   1.000
_cell.angle_alpha   90.00
_cell.angle_beta   90.00
_cell.angle_gamma   90.00
#
_symmetry.space_group_name_H-M   'P 1'
#
loop_
_entity.id
_entity.type
_entity.pdbx_description
1 polymer ?
#
loop_
_entity_poly.entity_id
_entity_poly.type
_entity_poly.pdbx_seq_one_letter_code
_entity_poly.pdbx_strand_id
1 'polypeptide(L)'
;MDWLLALLSACIGALAILLSPIDASSWRLVASRSGSDLRSKWHVRDHFGGISPWKAKTAGIVTDIDDIPPGCVIDQVHMMSRHAERYPTMLPGIRMLELYHRLQNTNATLPEAIAVASRADFYAPFPNEQFEQLTSTGPFAGTLQAFKAGTTFRTRYKGKYINSAGW
;
A
#
# COMPACT_ATOMS: atom_id res chain seq x y z
N MET A 1 -25.15 66.56 7.18
CA MET A 1 -24.22 66.35 6.04
C MET A 1 -23.69 64.92 6.09
N ASP A 2 -24.57 63.95 6.40
CA ASP A 2 -24.14 62.66 6.95
C ASP A 2 -24.40 61.48 6.00
N TRP A 3 -25.14 61.71 4.91
CA TRP A 3 -25.38 60.71 3.86
C TRP A 3 -24.25 60.64 2.81
N LEU A 4 -23.51 61.74 2.63
CA LEU A 4 -22.35 61.79 1.72
C LEU A 4 -21.15 60.99 2.26
N LEU A 5 -20.93 61.00 3.57
CA LEU A 5 -19.88 60.19 4.23
C LEU A 5 -20.21 58.70 4.21
N ALA A 6 -21.49 58.34 4.34
CA ALA A 6 -21.94 56.94 4.24
C ALA A 6 -21.76 56.37 2.82
N LEU A 7 -22.03 57.17 1.78
CA LEU A 7 -21.82 56.76 0.39
C LEU A 7 -20.32 56.63 0.05
N LEU A 8 -19.48 57.56 0.52
CA LEU A 8 -18.03 57.47 0.33
C LEU A 8 -17.42 56.24 1.02
N SER A 9 -17.88 55.89 2.22
CA SER A 9 -17.41 54.68 2.94
C SER A 9 -17.82 53.39 2.23
N ALA A 10 -19.05 53.32 1.70
CA ALA A 10 -19.52 52.17 0.94
C ALA A 10 -18.74 51.97 -0.38
N CYS A 11 -18.37 53.06 -1.06
CA CYS A 11 -17.59 52.99 -2.30
C CYS A 11 -16.14 52.53 -2.06
N ILE A 12 -15.51 52.93 -0.95
CA ILE A 12 -14.15 52.50 -0.61
C ILE A 12 -14.12 51.01 -0.26
N GLY A 13 -15.15 50.50 0.45
CA GLY A 13 -15.28 49.07 0.75
C GLY A 13 -15.49 48.20 -0.49
N ALA A 14 -16.29 48.66 -1.46
CA ALA A 14 -16.54 47.94 -2.71
C ALA A 14 -15.31 47.91 -3.64
N LEU A 15 -14.51 48.99 -3.66
CA LEU A 15 -13.31 49.06 -4.50
C LEU A 15 -12.17 48.18 -3.96
N ALA A 16 -12.07 48.01 -2.63
CA ALA A 16 -11.08 47.15 -2.00
C ALA A 16 -11.31 45.64 -2.30
N ILE A 17 -12.55 45.21 -2.48
CA ILE A 17 -12.90 43.82 -2.82
C ILE A 17 -12.65 43.52 -4.30
N LEU A 18 -12.77 44.51 -5.18
CA LEU A 18 -12.56 44.36 -6.62
C LEU A 18 -11.07 44.40 -7.04
N LEU A 19 -10.20 44.98 -6.21
CA LEU A 19 -8.76 45.12 -6.50
C LEU A 19 -7.87 44.16 -5.70
N SER A 20 -8.41 43.38 -4.76
CA SER A 20 -7.65 42.29 -4.15
C SER A 20 -7.51 41.14 -5.17
N PRO A 21 -6.30 40.71 -5.55
CA PRO A 21 -6.15 39.45 -6.23
C PRO A 21 -6.60 38.38 -5.23
N ILE A 22 -7.78 37.79 -5.45
CA ILE A 22 -8.15 36.55 -4.81
C ILE A 22 -7.19 35.52 -5.39
N ASP A 23 -6.06 35.32 -4.72
CA ASP A 23 -5.14 34.24 -5.03
C ASP A 23 -5.83 32.93 -4.67
N ALA A 24 -6.55 32.40 -5.65
CA ALA A 24 -7.23 31.12 -5.62
C ALA A 24 -6.25 29.92 -5.52
N SER A 25 -4.95 30.16 -5.29
CA SER A 25 -3.97 29.10 -5.02
C SER A 25 -3.78 28.77 -3.54
N SER A 26 -4.36 29.55 -2.61
CA SER A 26 -4.16 29.36 -1.16
C SER A 26 -5.15 28.41 -0.47
N TRP A 27 -6.13 27.87 -1.20
CA TRP A 27 -7.07 26.86 -0.69
C TRP A 27 -6.90 25.55 -1.46
N ARG A 28 -5.68 25.00 -1.45
CA ARG A 28 -5.60 23.53 -1.54
C ARG A 28 -6.29 23.03 -0.28
N LEU A 29 -7.54 22.61 -0.43
CA LEU A 29 -8.12 21.61 0.46
C LEU A 29 -7.17 20.42 0.40
N VAL A 30 -6.19 20.39 1.30
CA VAL A 30 -5.63 19.15 1.76
C VAL A 30 -6.85 18.44 2.31
N ALA A 31 -7.36 17.49 1.53
CA ALA A 31 -8.22 16.46 2.07
C ALA A 31 -7.35 15.74 3.10
N SER A 32 -7.28 16.31 4.31
CA SER A 32 -6.83 15.61 5.48
C SER A 32 -7.77 14.43 5.55
N ARG A 33 -7.25 13.27 5.19
CA ARG A 33 -7.93 12.00 5.38
C ARG A 33 -7.90 11.68 6.87
N SER A 34 -8.30 12.64 7.71
CA SER A 34 -8.65 12.44 9.11
C SER A 34 -10.08 11.90 9.16
N GLY A 35 -10.24 10.74 8.53
CA GLY A 35 -11.32 9.80 8.80
C GLY A 35 -10.68 8.58 9.42
N SER A 36 -10.15 8.73 10.64
CA SER A 36 -9.90 7.57 11.49
C SER A 36 -11.26 7.00 11.88
N ASP A 37 -11.80 6.12 11.02
CA ASP A 37 -12.79 5.14 11.45
C ASP A 37 -12.15 4.39 12.63
N LEU A 38 -12.60 4.69 13.85
CA LEU A 38 -12.16 4.09 15.11
C LEU A 38 -12.69 2.66 15.28
N ARG A 39 -12.76 1.90 14.18
CA ARG A 39 -12.25 0.54 14.18
C ARG A 39 -10.91 0.61 13.45
N SER A 40 -9.80 0.45 14.17
CA SER A 40 -8.70 -0.29 13.57
C SER A 40 -9.27 -1.68 13.26
N LYS A 41 -9.90 -1.83 12.09
CA LYS A 41 -10.64 -3.04 11.71
C LYS A 41 -9.64 -4.18 11.86
N TRP A 42 -9.97 -5.11 12.75
CA TRP A 42 -9.19 -6.33 12.87
C TRP A 42 -9.11 -6.95 11.47
N HIS A 43 -7.90 -7.03 10.92
CA HIS A 43 -7.65 -7.57 9.60
C HIS A 43 -6.75 -8.78 9.77
N VAL A 44 -7.19 -9.95 9.28
CA VAL A 44 -6.45 -11.21 9.43
C VAL A 44 -4.99 -11.13 8.93
N ARG A 45 -4.75 -10.31 7.90
CA ARG A 45 -3.42 -10.04 7.32
C ARG A 45 -2.46 -9.34 8.28
N ASP A 46 -2.96 -8.78 9.38
CA ASP A 46 -2.11 -8.14 10.39
C ASP A 46 -1.62 -9.15 11.45
N HIS A 47 -2.09 -10.40 11.37
CA HIS A 47 -1.84 -11.44 12.36
C HIS A 47 -1.11 -12.68 11.83
N PHE A 48 -0.71 -12.72 10.55
CA PHE A 48 0.12 -13.83 10.00
C PHE A 48 1.64 -13.53 10.01
N GLY A 49 2.07 -12.42 10.63
CA GLY A 49 3.47 -12.05 10.71
C GLY A 49 4.15 -12.03 9.34
N GLY A 50 5.27 -12.74 9.21
CA GLY A 50 6.04 -12.81 7.96
C GLY A 50 5.40 -13.63 6.83
N ILE A 51 4.21 -14.23 7.03
CA ILE A 51 3.47 -14.98 6.01
C ILE A 51 2.41 -14.09 5.33
N SER A 52 2.07 -12.96 5.95
CA SER A 52 1.16 -11.99 5.35
C SER A 52 1.69 -11.45 4.02
N PRO A 53 0.83 -11.26 3.01
CA PRO A 53 1.23 -10.52 1.82
C PRO A 53 1.63 -9.10 2.18
N TRP A 54 2.58 -8.53 1.44
CA TRP A 54 3.15 -7.22 1.70
C TRP A 54 2.07 -6.14 1.90
N LYS A 55 2.32 -5.26 2.86
CA LYS A 55 1.54 -4.06 3.14
C LYS A 55 2.49 -2.92 3.45
N ALA A 56 2.14 -1.72 2.99
CA ALA A 56 2.86 -0.51 3.39
C ALA A 56 2.72 -0.33 4.91
N LYS A 57 3.84 0.04 5.56
CA LYS A 57 3.83 0.46 6.96
C LYS A 57 3.20 1.85 7.03
N THR A 58 2.15 2.00 7.82
CA THR A 58 1.42 3.27 7.98
C THR A 58 1.54 3.85 9.39
N ALA A 59 1.93 3.05 10.37
CA ALA A 59 2.10 3.48 11.75
C ALA A 59 3.57 3.84 12.03
N GLY A 60 3.79 4.97 12.72
CA GLY A 60 5.14 5.42 13.08
C GLY A 60 6.03 5.72 11.86
N ILE A 61 5.42 6.19 10.78
CA ILE A 61 6.12 6.74 9.62
C ILE A 61 6.02 8.26 9.64
N VAL A 62 7.12 8.92 9.29
CA VAL A 62 7.18 10.37 9.12
C VAL A 62 6.66 10.66 7.71
N THR A 63 5.40 11.09 7.60
CA THR A 63 4.67 11.23 6.32
C THR A 63 5.04 12.50 5.54
N ASP A 64 5.81 13.38 6.16
CA ASP A 64 6.29 14.67 5.66
C ASP A 64 7.63 14.57 4.90
N ILE A 65 8.25 13.38 4.83
CA ILE A 65 9.54 13.13 4.14
C ILE A 65 9.32 12.40 2.79
N ASP A 66 8.10 12.39 2.25
CA ASP A 66 7.88 11.68 0.98
C ASP A 66 8.63 12.32 -0.21
N ASP A 67 9.04 13.58 -0.08
CA ASP A 67 9.84 14.29 -1.08
C ASP A 67 11.22 14.72 -0.57
N ILE A 68 12.13 14.85 -1.53
CA ILE A 68 13.48 15.38 -1.31
C ILE A 68 13.34 16.86 -0.92
N PRO A 69 13.99 17.33 0.17
CA PRO A 69 13.93 18.73 0.55
C PRO A 69 14.33 19.68 -0.59
N PRO A 70 13.75 20.88 -0.69
CA PRO A 70 14.10 21.84 -1.74
C PRO A 70 15.60 22.14 -1.76
N GLY A 71 16.21 22.07 -2.96
CA GLY A 71 17.64 22.29 -3.15
C GLY A 71 18.53 21.07 -2.86
N CYS A 72 17.97 19.94 -2.42
CA CYS A 72 18.69 18.69 -2.26
C CYS A 72 18.50 17.77 -3.48
N VAL A 73 19.45 16.85 -3.65
CA VAL A 73 19.44 15.80 -4.68
C VAL A 73 19.86 14.49 -4.03
N ILE A 74 19.48 13.37 -4.65
CA ILE A 74 19.83 12.04 -4.13
C ILE A 74 21.14 11.59 -4.78
N ASP A 75 22.12 11.25 -3.94
CA ASP A 75 23.42 10.75 -4.41
C ASP A 75 23.49 9.22 -4.37
N GLN A 76 22.78 8.58 -3.44
CA GLN A 76 22.76 7.14 -3.27
C GLN A 76 21.45 6.66 -2.63
N VAL A 77 20.94 5.51 -3.06
CA VAL A 77 19.83 4.82 -2.40
C VAL A 77 20.19 3.36 -2.24
N HIS A 78 20.00 2.84 -1.02
CA HIS A 78 20.13 1.41 -0.72
C HIS A 78 18.74 0.84 -0.44
N MET A 79 18.38 -0.22 -1.16
CA MET A 79 17.16 -0.99 -0.90
C MET A 79 17.53 -2.40 -0.52
N MET A 80 17.11 -2.81 0.67
CA MET A 80 17.10 -4.22 1.07
C MET A 80 15.67 -4.72 0.97
N SER A 81 15.43 -5.67 0.07
CA SER A 81 14.13 -6.31 -0.08
C SER A 81 14.21 -7.76 0.36
N ARG A 82 13.24 -8.22 1.14
CA ARG A 82 12.98 -9.65 1.28
C ARG A 82 12.52 -10.21 -0.07
N HIS A 83 12.66 -11.52 -0.26
CA HIS A 83 11.87 -12.23 -1.26
C HIS A 83 10.37 -11.96 -1.03
N ALA A 84 9.59 -11.99 -2.12
CA ALA A 84 8.16 -11.76 -2.07
C ALA A 84 7.39 -13.02 -1.60
N GLU A 85 6.07 -12.99 -1.75
CA GLU A 85 5.15 -14.08 -1.42
C GLU A 85 5.55 -15.37 -2.16
N ARG A 86 5.51 -16.49 -1.44
CA ARG A 86 5.97 -17.78 -1.95
C ARG A 86 5.12 -18.93 -1.43
N TYR A 87 5.21 -20.05 -2.10
CA TYR A 87 4.74 -21.32 -1.57
C TYR A 87 5.55 -21.71 -0.30
N PRO A 88 5.02 -22.63 0.54
CA PRO A 88 5.75 -23.13 1.69
C PRO A 88 7.12 -23.70 1.33
N THR A 89 8.01 -23.77 2.32
CA THR A 89 9.20 -24.62 2.17
C THR A 89 8.81 -26.09 2.19
N MET A 90 9.71 -26.96 1.73
CA MET A 90 9.41 -28.39 1.56
C MET A 90 8.80 -29.03 2.80
N LEU A 91 9.43 -28.90 3.98
CA LEU A 91 8.97 -29.58 5.20
C LEU A 91 7.58 -29.10 5.68
N PRO A 92 7.30 -27.79 5.86
CA PRO A 92 5.95 -27.31 6.14
C PRO A 92 4.94 -27.66 5.04
N GLY A 93 5.34 -27.62 3.76
CA GLY A 93 4.49 -27.96 2.63
C GLY A 93 4.04 -29.42 2.66
N ILE A 94 4.96 -30.36 2.95
CA ILE A 94 4.65 -31.79 3.12
C ILE A 94 3.65 -31.99 4.27
N ARG A 95 3.85 -31.33 5.41
CA ARG A 95 2.91 -31.42 6.54
C ARG A 95 1.51 -30.90 6.19
N MET A 96 1.43 -29.84 5.38
CA MET A 96 0.16 -29.32 4.87
C MET A 96 -0.51 -30.31 3.91
N LEU A 97 0.26 -30.97 3.03
CA LEU A 97 -0.21 -32.04 2.15
C LEU A 97 -0.75 -33.24 2.93
N GLU A 98 -0.01 -33.70 3.94
CA GLU A 98 -0.44 -34.82 4.79
C GLU A 98 -1.77 -34.51 5.48
N LEU A 99 -1.92 -33.30 6.04
CA LEU A 99 -3.20 -32.87 6.62
C LEU A 99 -4.31 -32.83 5.58
N TYR A 100 -4.04 -32.26 4.41
CA TYR A 100 -4.97 -32.20 3.30
C TYR A 100 -5.46 -33.61 2.91
N HIS A 101 -4.55 -34.56 2.72
CA HIS A 101 -4.90 -35.94 2.40
C HIS A 101 -5.68 -36.64 3.51
N ARG A 102 -5.38 -36.39 4.78
CA ARG A 102 -6.17 -36.94 5.90
C ARG A 102 -7.59 -36.39 5.93
N LEU A 103 -7.76 -35.11 5.64
CA LEU A 103 -9.08 -34.48 5.58
C LEU A 103 -9.92 -34.96 4.39
N GLN A 104 -9.29 -35.23 3.25
CA GLN A 104 -9.96 -35.77 2.05
C GLN A 104 -10.41 -37.22 2.25
N ASN A 105 -9.65 -38.03 3.00
CA ASN A 105 -9.89 -39.46 3.17
C ASN A 105 -10.55 -39.83 4.52
N THR A 106 -11.06 -38.85 5.27
CA THR A 106 -11.68 -39.13 6.57
C THR A 106 -13.14 -39.59 6.40
N ASN A 107 -13.52 -40.61 7.18
CA ASN A 107 -14.92 -41.04 7.29
C ASN A 107 -15.68 -40.31 8.41
N ALA A 108 -15.01 -39.40 9.12
CA ALA A 108 -15.62 -38.63 10.20
C ALA A 108 -16.49 -37.49 9.66
N THR A 109 -17.59 -37.19 10.34
CA THR A 109 -18.39 -36.00 10.05
C THR A 109 -17.61 -34.75 10.43
N LEU A 110 -17.18 -33.99 9.43
CA LEU A 110 -16.44 -32.74 9.63
C LEU A 110 -17.41 -31.58 9.92
N PRO A 111 -17.02 -30.64 10.81
CA PRO A 111 -17.72 -29.36 10.93
C PRO A 111 -17.79 -28.66 9.57
N GLU A 112 -18.91 -27.98 9.29
CA GLU A 112 -19.17 -27.37 7.97
C GLU A 112 -18.01 -26.50 7.47
N ALA A 113 -17.45 -25.65 8.34
CA ALA A 113 -16.33 -24.78 8.01
C ALA A 113 -15.09 -25.55 7.50
N ILE A 114 -14.84 -26.75 8.04
CA ILE A 114 -13.72 -27.62 7.66
C ILE A 114 -14.11 -28.45 6.44
N ALA A 115 -15.36 -28.91 6.36
CA ALA A 115 -15.89 -29.70 5.25
C ALA A 115 -15.86 -28.94 3.90
N VAL A 116 -15.92 -27.62 3.91
CA VAL A 116 -15.69 -26.80 2.70
C VAL A 116 -14.22 -26.85 2.30
N ALA A 117 -13.30 -26.64 3.24
CA ALA A 117 -11.86 -26.67 2.98
C ALA A 117 -11.36 -28.06 2.54
N SER A 118 -11.96 -29.13 3.07
CA SER A 118 -11.65 -30.51 2.70
C SER A 118 -12.22 -30.93 1.35
N ARG A 119 -12.93 -30.07 0.62
CA ARG A 119 -13.42 -30.34 -0.75
C ARG A 119 -12.73 -29.48 -1.80
N ALA A 120 -12.00 -28.45 -1.38
CA ALA A 120 -11.24 -27.59 -2.28
C ALA A 120 -9.93 -28.27 -2.71
N ASP A 121 -9.45 -27.96 -3.90
CA ASP A 121 -8.13 -28.40 -4.34
C ASP A 121 -7.02 -27.79 -3.48
N PHE A 122 -5.92 -28.53 -3.30
CA PHE A 122 -4.74 -27.98 -2.65
C PHE A 122 -4.17 -26.81 -3.47
N TYR A 123 -3.87 -25.70 -2.80
CA TYR A 123 -3.50 -24.44 -3.45
C TYR A 123 -2.17 -24.47 -4.23
N ALA A 124 -1.38 -25.54 -4.07
CA ALA A 124 -0.20 -25.83 -4.90
C ALA A 124 -0.45 -27.13 -5.70
N PRO A 125 -1.05 -27.06 -6.90
CA PRO A 125 -1.39 -28.26 -7.69
C PRO A 125 -0.17 -29.08 -8.13
N PHE A 126 1.02 -28.46 -8.19
CA PHE A 126 2.28 -29.14 -8.52
C PHE A 126 3.31 -28.93 -7.39
N PRO A 127 3.12 -29.55 -6.21
CA PRO A 127 3.94 -29.29 -5.01
C PRO A 127 5.45 -29.43 -5.24
N ASN A 128 5.85 -30.43 -6.02
CA ASN A 128 7.25 -30.73 -6.31
C ASN A 128 7.94 -29.64 -7.14
N GLU A 129 7.18 -28.86 -7.91
CA GLU A 129 7.69 -27.76 -8.74
C GLU A 129 7.46 -26.40 -8.08
N GLN A 130 6.42 -26.27 -7.27
CA GLN A 130 5.96 -25.00 -6.73
C GLN A 130 6.50 -24.69 -5.34
N PHE A 131 6.76 -25.69 -4.49
CA PHE A 131 7.32 -25.42 -3.17
C PHE A 131 8.62 -24.63 -3.26
N GLU A 132 8.80 -23.73 -2.29
CA GLU A 132 9.92 -22.77 -2.21
C GLU A 132 9.93 -21.68 -3.28
N GLN A 133 9.14 -21.79 -4.35
CA GLN A 133 9.05 -20.79 -5.40
C GLN A 133 8.13 -19.63 -5.03
N LEU A 134 8.40 -18.47 -5.66
CA LEU A 134 7.46 -17.34 -5.62
C LEU A 134 6.13 -17.73 -6.25
N THR A 135 5.03 -17.25 -5.66
CA THR A 135 3.72 -17.44 -6.28
C THR A 135 3.61 -16.59 -7.55
N SER A 136 3.02 -17.16 -8.61
CA SER A 136 2.91 -16.51 -9.92
C SER A 136 1.50 -16.07 -10.29
N THR A 137 0.50 -16.40 -9.46
CA THR A 137 -0.92 -16.16 -9.73
C THR A 137 -1.62 -15.49 -8.55
N GLY A 138 -2.75 -14.83 -8.83
CA GLY A 138 -3.56 -14.14 -7.84
C GLY A 138 -3.09 -12.71 -7.52
N PRO A 139 -3.88 -11.96 -6.71
CA PRO A 139 -3.60 -10.56 -6.40
C PRO A 139 -2.35 -10.35 -5.55
N PHE A 140 -1.90 -11.40 -4.87
CA PHE A 140 -0.72 -11.43 -4.00
C PHE A 140 0.40 -12.32 -4.56
N ALA A 141 0.47 -12.48 -5.89
CA ALA A 141 1.56 -13.18 -6.53
C ALA A 141 2.90 -12.53 -6.16
N GLY A 142 3.85 -13.31 -5.64
CA GLY A 142 5.17 -12.83 -5.28
C GLY A 142 5.95 -12.27 -6.47
N THR A 143 5.78 -12.87 -7.65
CA THR A 143 6.38 -12.34 -8.89
C THR A 143 5.85 -10.94 -9.22
N LEU A 144 4.54 -10.73 -9.09
CA LEU A 144 3.90 -9.43 -9.28
C LEU A 144 4.36 -8.42 -8.22
N GLN A 145 4.47 -8.85 -6.97
CA GLN A 145 4.89 -7.98 -5.88
C GLN A 145 6.36 -7.56 -6.01
N ALA A 146 7.25 -8.47 -6.41
CA ALA A 146 8.65 -8.14 -6.71
C ALA A 146 8.76 -7.16 -7.89
N PHE A 147 7.98 -7.38 -8.96
CA PHE A 147 7.92 -6.47 -10.10
C PHE A 147 7.41 -5.07 -9.68
N LYS A 148 6.34 -5.00 -8.89
CA LYS A 148 5.79 -3.75 -8.35
C LYS A 148 6.81 -3.01 -7.48
N ALA A 149 7.55 -3.73 -6.64
CA ALA A 149 8.60 -3.14 -5.81
C ALA A 149 9.70 -2.51 -6.68
N GLY A 150 10.21 -3.22 -7.69
CA GLY A 150 11.23 -2.72 -8.60
C GLY A 150 10.77 -1.53 -9.44
N THR A 151 9.57 -1.59 -10.00
CA THR A 151 8.98 -0.48 -10.79
C THR A 151 8.68 0.75 -9.93
N THR A 152 8.21 0.56 -8.70
CA THR A 152 8.00 1.65 -7.73
C THR A 152 9.33 2.29 -7.36
N PHE A 153 10.35 1.48 -7.05
CA PHE A 153 11.69 1.96 -6.72
C PHE A 153 12.30 2.76 -7.87
N ARG A 154 12.29 2.20 -9.09
CA ARG A 154 12.78 2.89 -10.28
C ARG A 154 12.02 4.18 -10.52
N THR A 155 10.69 4.15 -10.52
CA THR A 155 9.88 5.35 -10.77
C THR A 155 10.09 6.43 -9.72
N ARG A 156 10.22 6.06 -8.44
CA ARG A 156 10.42 7.02 -7.34
C ARG A 156 11.75 7.75 -7.44
N TYR A 157 12.81 7.09 -7.91
CA TYR A 157 14.16 7.66 -7.88
C TYR A 157 14.73 7.99 -9.27
N LYS A 158 14.06 7.57 -10.36
CA LYS A 158 14.45 7.96 -11.73
C LYS A 158 14.42 9.48 -11.88
N GLY A 159 15.53 10.06 -12.34
CA GLY A 159 15.68 11.51 -12.55
C GLY A 159 15.96 12.34 -11.30
N LYS A 160 15.99 11.72 -10.12
CA LYS A 160 16.35 12.38 -8.84
C LYS A 160 17.83 12.18 -8.46
N TYR A 161 18.59 11.45 -9.28
CA TYR A 161 20.01 11.20 -9.11
C TYR A 161 20.88 12.20 -9.88
N ILE A 162 21.96 12.68 -9.25
CA ILE A 162 22.96 13.60 -9.85
C ILE A 162 23.48 13.10 -11.22
N ASN A 163 23.63 11.78 -11.41
CA ASN A 163 24.18 11.18 -12.63
C ASN A 163 23.12 10.51 -13.54
N SER A 164 21.87 10.98 -13.52
CA SER A 164 20.78 10.35 -14.29
C SER A 164 20.82 10.57 -15.82
N ALA A 165 21.93 11.09 -16.35
CA ALA A 165 22.21 11.09 -17.79
C ALA A 165 22.63 9.68 -18.24
N GLY A 166 21.70 8.96 -18.89
CA GLY A 166 22.01 7.80 -19.72
C GLY A 166 21.69 6.43 -19.11
N TRP A 167 20.41 6.05 -19.14
CA TRP A 167 19.92 4.66 -19.28
C TRP A 167 18.60 4.65 -20.02
#